data_AF-A0A094E9R9-F1
#
_entry.id   AF-A0A094E9R9-F1
#
_cell.length_a   1.000
_cell.length_b   1.000
_cell.length_c   1.000
_cell.angle_alpha   90.00
_cell.angle_beta   90.00
_cell.angle_gamma   90.00
#
_symmetry.space_group_name_H-M   'P 1'
#
loop_
_entity.id
_entity.type
_entity.pdbx_description
1 polymer ?
#
loop_
_entity_poly.entity_id
_entity_poly.type
_entity_poly.pdbx_seq_one_letter_code
_entity_poly.pdbx_strand_id
1 'polypeptide(L)'
;MSSRVNAAKRGMWSPTVINNENTMTGYLGQGMAGFQNVKDVITAYKYHRFNEINHNLLAQSNRIGAMFQAMEAHLAAQPALHQSGNVLLQPYQNANLQAQWRTFMNTKAATANTRAELWMDNWTTQLETTYCSNYQLSFAQDRTTELRQATGDPNILSDEQIFIDKITRLRQEVNSRPAWVWNPPVF
;
A
#
# COMPACT_ATOMS: atom_id res chain seq x y z
N MET A 1 -3.39 7.45 14.92
CA MET A 1 -2.89 7.06 13.57
C MET A 1 -3.07 8.25 12.64
N SER A 2 -2.06 8.67 11.87
CA SER A 2 -2.15 9.90 11.06
C SER A 2 -3.15 9.76 9.89
N SER A 3 -3.77 10.86 9.47
CA SER A 3 -4.69 10.90 8.32
C SER A 3 -4.03 10.45 7.01
N ARG A 4 -2.72 10.68 6.86
CA ARG A 4 -1.91 10.28 5.70
C ARG A 4 -1.72 8.78 5.59
N VAL A 5 -1.47 8.08 6.71
CA VAL A 5 -1.39 6.62 6.71
C VAL A 5 -2.74 6.00 6.31
N ASN A 6 -3.86 6.56 6.76
CA ASN A 6 -5.19 6.10 6.36
C ASN A 6 -5.49 6.39 4.87
N ALA A 7 -5.01 7.52 4.34
CA ALA A 7 -5.07 7.80 2.91
C ALA A 7 -4.27 6.77 2.10
N ALA A 8 -3.04 6.49 2.50
CA ALA A 8 -2.20 5.47 1.86
C ALA A 8 -2.84 4.07 1.91
N LYS A 9 -3.43 3.67 3.04
CA LYS A 9 -4.20 2.41 3.13
C LYS A 9 -5.30 2.36 2.08
N ARG A 10 -6.14 3.40 1.98
CA ARG A 10 -7.20 3.45 0.96
C ARG A 10 -6.65 3.44 -0.46
N GLY A 11 -5.56 4.19 -0.69
CA GLY A 11 -4.90 4.27 -1.98
C GLY A 11 -4.33 2.94 -2.47
N MET A 12 -3.81 2.09 -1.57
CA MET A 12 -3.35 0.74 -1.93
C MET A 12 -4.47 -0.09 -2.57
N TRP A 13 -5.69 -0.03 -2.03
CA TRP A 13 -6.85 -0.76 -2.53
C TRP A 13 -7.64 -0.04 -3.64
N SER A 14 -7.33 1.23 -3.91
CA SER A 14 -7.96 2.08 -4.94
C SER A 14 -7.64 1.58 -6.37
N PRO A 15 -8.44 1.88 -7.40
CA PRO A 15 -8.04 1.62 -8.78
C PRO A 15 -6.94 2.56 -9.32
N THR A 16 -6.73 3.74 -8.70
CA THR A 16 -5.88 4.80 -9.26
C THR A 16 -4.46 4.81 -8.67
N VAL A 17 -4.22 5.65 -7.67
CA VAL A 17 -2.88 5.91 -7.09
C VAL A 17 -2.92 5.76 -5.58
N ILE A 18 -1.80 5.36 -4.97
CA ILE A 18 -1.67 5.29 -3.51
C ILE A 18 -1.71 6.68 -2.91
N ASN A 19 -0.82 7.53 -3.42
CA ASN A 19 -0.78 8.97 -3.22
C ASN A 19 -0.59 9.62 -4.60
N ASN A 20 -1.07 10.85 -4.78
CA ASN A 20 -0.97 11.57 -6.05
C ASN A 20 0.52 11.78 -6.45
N GLU A 21 0.88 11.34 -7.65
CA GLU A 21 2.26 11.40 -8.18
C GLU A 21 2.74 12.83 -8.37
N ASN A 22 1.88 13.75 -8.81
CA ASN A 22 2.22 15.17 -8.94
C ASN A 22 2.55 15.79 -7.57
N THR A 23 1.84 15.35 -6.53
CA THR A 23 2.14 15.75 -5.15
C THR A 23 3.47 15.17 -4.69
N MET A 24 3.79 13.92 -5.06
CA MET A 24 5.08 13.31 -4.73
C MET A 24 6.25 13.99 -5.42
N THR A 25 6.14 14.35 -6.69
CA THR A 25 7.17 15.12 -7.39
C THR A 25 7.41 16.45 -6.71
N GLY A 26 6.35 17.15 -6.26
CA GLY A 26 6.49 18.37 -5.45
C GLY A 26 7.16 18.11 -4.09
N TYR A 27 6.86 17.00 -3.44
CA TYR A 27 7.46 16.62 -2.16
C TYR A 27 8.92 16.18 -2.27
N LEU A 28 9.34 15.65 -3.42
CA LEU A 28 10.75 15.40 -3.69
C LEU A 28 11.57 16.68 -3.65
N GLY A 29 11.04 17.82 -4.09
CA GLY A 29 11.72 19.12 -3.94
C GLY A 29 11.82 19.61 -2.48
N GLN A 30 11.07 19.01 -1.56
CA GLN A 30 11.00 19.38 -0.14
C GLN A 30 11.64 18.34 0.79
N GLY A 31 12.35 17.34 0.25
CA GLY A 31 13.13 16.31 0.95
C GLY A 31 12.37 15.55 2.03
N MET A 32 12.26 16.14 3.23
CA MET A 32 11.58 15.57 4.39
C MET A 32 10.09 15.25 4.12
N ALA A 33 9.40 16.05 3.31
CA ALA A 33 8.02 15.76 2.93
C ALA A 33 7.94 14.47 2.08
N GLY A 34 8.85 14.30 1.13
CA GLY A 34 8.97 13.09 0.32
C GLY A 34 9.30 11.86 1.17
N PHE A 35 10.32 11.98 2.03
CA PHE A 35 10.71 10.94 2.99
C PHE A 35 9.52 10.50 3.87
N GLN A 36 8.81 11.46 4.47
CA GLN A 36 7.69 11.14 5.35
C GLN A 36 6.54 10.46 4.59
N ASN A 37 6.28 10.85 3.34
CA ASN A 37 5.23 10.21 2.56
C ASN A 37 5.57 8.76 2.22
N VAL A 38 6.84 8.46 1.92
CA VAL A 38 7.28 7.07 1.74
C VAL A 38 7.13 6.26 3.03
N LYS A 39 7.53 6.85 4.16
CA LYS A 39 7.36 6.23 5.48
C LYS A 39 5.88 5.97 5.83
N ASP A 40 4.98 6.87 5.46
CA ASP A 40 3.54 6.70 5.67
C ASP A 40 2.99 5.51 4.85
N VAL A 41 3.48 5.31 3.62
CA VAL A 41 3.13 4.15 2.78
C VAL A 41 3.71 2.86 3.36
N ILE A 42 4.97 2.84 3.81
CA ILE A 42 5.55 1.67 4.49
C ILE A 42 4.75 1.31 5.74
N THR A 43 4.33 2.32 6.52
CA THR A 43 3.51 2.11 7.72
C THR A 43 2.13 1.54 7.35
N ALA A 44 1.50 2.04 6.29
CA ALA A 44 0.26 1.48 5.76
C ALA A 44 0.45 0.04 5.25
N TYR A 45 1.58 -0.28 4.64
CA TYR A 45 1.91 -1.64 4.19
C TYR A 45 2.06 -2.58 5.39
N LYS A 46 2.85 -2.18 6.39
CA LYS A 46 2.99 -2.91 7.66
C LYS A 46 1.65 -3.17 8.34
N TYR A 47 0.72 -2.21 8.31
CA TYR A 47 -0.63 -2.38 8.87
C TYR A 47 -1.35 -3.63 8.31
N HIS A 48 -1.30 -3.84 6.99
CA HIS A 48 -1.98 -4.97 6.34
C HIS A 48 -1.30 -6.32 6.62
N ARG A 49 -0.06 -6.31 7.12
CA ARG A 49 0.69 -7.53 7.49
C ARG A 49 0.48 -7.95 8.94
N PHE A 50 -0.10 -7.11 9.80
CA PHE A 50 -0.41 -7.54 11.15
C PHE A 50 -1.45 -8.64 11.11
N ASN A 51 -1.15 -9.77 11.76
CA ASN A 51 -1.98 -10.97 11.71
C ASN A 51 -3.44 -10.69 12.05
N GLU A 52 -3.71 -9.92 13.11
CA GLU A 52 -5.07 -9.56 13.52
C GLU A 52 -5.81 -8.75 12.45
N ILE A 53 -5.13 -7.77 11.84
CA ILE A 53 -5.72 -6.94 10.79
C ILE A 53 -6.02 -7.77 9.55
N ASN A 54 -5.05 -8.57 9.10
CA ASN A 54 -5.20 -9.42 7.93
C ASN A 54 -6.32 -10.44 8.15
N HIS A 55 -6.37 -11.06 9.33
CA HIS A 55 -7.43 -12.00 9.72
C HIS A 55 -8.80 -11.34 9.69
N ASN A 56 -8.94 -10.14 10.25
CA ASN A 56 -10.20 -9.40 10.22
C ASN A 56 -10.65 -9.05 8.79
N LEU A 57 -9.73 -8.62 7.93
CA LEU A 57 -10.03 -8.32 6.53
C LEU A 57 -10.47 -9.59 5.76
N LEU A 58 -9.79 -10.71 5.99
CA LEU A 58 -10.16 -12.01 5.42
C LEU A 58 -11.54 -12.45 5.91
N ALA A 59 -11.83 -12.31 7.21
CA ALA A 59 -13.14 -12.64 7.78
C ALA A 59 -14.27 -11.81 7.16
N GLN A 60 -14.06 -10.50 6.96
CA GLN A 60 -15.04 -9.64 6.30
C GLN A 60 -15.23 -10.00 4.82
N SER A 61 -14.14 -10.29 4.10
CA SER A 61 -14.20 -10.77 2.72
C SER A 61 -15.01 -12.08 2.63
N ASN A 62 -14.77 -13.03 3.53
CA ASN A 62 -15.50 -14.30 3.58
C ASN A 62 -16.98 -14.11 3.90
N ARG A 63 -17.31 -13.20 4.83
CA ARG A 63 -18.69 -12.87 5.16
C ARG A 63 -19.47 -12.35 3.96
N ILE A 64 -18.88 -11.44 3.17
CA ILE A 64 -19.52 -10.95 1.94
C ILE A 64 -19.69 -12.08 0.92
N GLY A 65 -18.69 -12.95 0.77
CA GLY A 65 -18.80 -14.14 -0.08
C GLY A 65 -19.95 -15.06 0.34
N ALA A 66 -20.17 -15.26 1.64
CA ALA A 66 -21.31 -16.03 2.15
C ALA A 66 -22.65 -15.34 1.88
N MET A 67 -22.70 -14.01 1.94
CA MET A 67 -23.90 -13.25 1.57
C MET A 67 -24.26 -13.43 0.09
N PHE A 68 -23.26 -13.43 -0.81
CA PHE A 68 -23.50 -13.74 -2.23
C PHE A 68 -24.04 -15.15 -2.43
N GLN A 69 -23.49 -16.14 -1.75
CA GLN A 69 -23.98 -17.52 -1.80
C GLN A 69 -25.44 -17.63 -1.32
N ALA A 70 -25.78 -16.98 -0.20
CA ALA A 70 -27.14 -16.97 0.33
C ALA A 70 -28.13 -16.27 -0.62
N MET A 71 -27.70 -15.18 -1.26
CA MET A 71 -28.51 -14.47 -2.25
C MET A 71 -28.77 -15.34 -3.48
N GLU A 72 -27.76 -16.03 -4.02
CA GLU A 72 -27.96 -16.95 -5.15
C GLU A 72 -28.87 -18.12 -4.81
N ALA A 73 -28.71 -18.71 -3.62
CA ALA A 73 -29.59 -19.78 -3.14
C ALA A 73 -31.05 -19.31 -3.06
N HIS A 74 -31.27 -18.08 -2.58
CA HIS A 74 -32.59 -17.46 -2.55
C HIS A 74 -33.15 -17.26 -3.97
N LEU A 75 -32.38 -16.68 -4.88
CA LEU A 75 -32.81 -16.42 -6.26
C LEU A 75 -33.11 -17.71 -7.04
N ALA A 76 -32.31 -18.76 -6.86
CA ALA A 76 -32.51 -20.06 -7.52
C ALA A 76 -33.75 -20.80 -7.01
N ALA A 77 -34.19 -20.52 -5.78
CA ALA A 77 -35.41 -21.09 -5.20
C ALA A 77 -36.70 -20.35 -5.60
N GLN A 78 -36.59 -19.14 -6.17
CA GLN A 78 -37.76 -18.38 -6.63
C GLN A 78 -38.29 -18.95 -7.95
N PRO A 79 -39.62 -19.09 -8.11
CA PRO A 79 -40.20 -19.45 -9.39
C PRO A 79 -39.91 -18.36 -10.44
N ALA A 80 -39.93 -18.75 -11.72
CA ALA A 80 -39.88 -17.84 -12.85
C ALA A 80 -40.81 -16.64 -12.63
N LEU A 81 -40.27 -15.41 -12.63
CA LEU A 81 -41.08 -14.21 -12.53
C LEU A 81 -41.93 -14.10 -13.80
N HIS A 82 -43.23 -13.89 -13.65
CA HIS A 82 -44.08 -13.50 -14.76
C HIS A 82 -43.93 -11.98 -14.94
N GLN A 83 -43.40 -11.52 -16.08
CA GLN A 83 -43.54 -10.12 -16.45
C GLN A 83 -44.99 -9.91 -16.90
N SER A 84 -45.64 -8.80 -16.52
CA SER A 84 -47.02 -8.47 -16.94
C SER A 84 -47.22 -8.72 -18.44
N GLY A 85 -48.00 -9.75 -18.80
CA GLY A 85 -48.17 -10.25 -20.17
C GLY A 85 -47.76 -11.73 -20.32
N ASN A 86 -47.74 -12.24 -21.56
CA ASN A 86 -47.37 -13.64 -21.90
C ASN A 86 -45.85 -13.91 -21.90
N VAL A 87 -45.04 -13.08 -21.23
CA VAL A 87 -43.58 -13.26 -21.18
C VAL A 87 -43.20 -13.95 -19.88
N LEU A 88 -42.88 -15.25 -19.98
CA LEU A 88 -42.25 -15.99 -18.90
C LEU A 88 -40.79 -15.52 -18.79
N LEU A 89 -40.38 -14.96 -17.64
CA LEU A 89 -38.95 -14.76 -17.39
C LEU A 89 -38.33 -16.11 -17.03
N GLN A 90 -37.15 -16.40 -17.58
CA GLN A 90 -36.44 -17.64 -17.25
C GLN A 90 -36.07 -17.64 -15.75
N PRO A 91 -36.12 -18.81 -15.08
CA PRO A 91 -35.61 -18.95 -13.72
C PRO A 91 -34.15 -18.49 -13.61
N TYR A 92 -33.78 -17.95 -12.45
CA TYR A 92 -32.41 -17.54 -12.18
C TYR A 92 -31.44 -18.72 -12.36
N GLN A 93 -30.37 -18.48 -13.11
CA GLN A 93 -29.28 -19.44 -13.29
C GLN A 93 -28.13 -19.07 -12.34
N ASN A 94 -27.64 -20.06 -11.60
CA ASN A 94 -26.56 -19.88 -10.65
C ASN A 94 -25.29 -19.39 -11.38
N ALA A 95 -24.74 -18.26 -10.94
CA ALA A 95 -23.55 -17.63 -11.51
C ALA A 95 -22.29 -17.85 -10.65
N ASN A 96 -22.43 -18.53 -9.51
CA ASN A 96 -21.36 -18.77 -8.54
C ASN A 96 -20.71 -17.45 -8.04
N LEU A 97 -21.55 -16.49 -7.66
CA LEU A 97 -21.19 -15.15 -7.19
C LEU A 97 -20.21 -15.18 -6.01
N GLN A 98 -20.29 -16.18 -5.13
CA GLN A 98 -19.29 -16.35 -4.07
C GLN A 98 -17.89 -16.58 -4.63
N ALA A 99 -17.75 -17.48 -5.63
CA ALA A 99 -16.47 -17.75 -6.27
C ALA A 99 -15.96 -16.52 -7.04
N GLN A 100 -16.86 -15.81 -7.75
CA GLN A 100 -16.50 -14.56 -8.43
C GLN A 100 -15.99 -13.50 -7.45
N TRP A 101 -16.65 -13.33 -6.31
CA TRP A 101 -16.23 -12.42 -5.25
C TRP A 101 -14.85 -12.79 -4.68
N ARG A 102 -14.61 -14.08 -4.43
CA ARG A 102 -13.30 -14.56 -3.94
C ARG A 102 -12.19 -14.26 -4.94
N THR A 103 -12.42 -14.57 -6.22
CA THR A 103 -11.47 -14.25 -7.30
C THR A 103 -11.20 -12.74 -7.34
N PHE A 104 -12.24 -11.92 -7.31
CA PHE A 104 -12.12 -10.46 -7.28
C PHE A 104 -11.26 -9.99 -6.10
N MET A 105 -11.54 -10.45 -4.88
CA MET A 105 -10.78 -10.05 -3.68
C MET A 105 -9.33 -10.50 -3.72
N ASN A 106 -9.05 -11.72 -4.23
CA ASN A 106 -7.68 -12.21 -4.39
C ASN A 106 -6.90 -11.37 -5.40
N THR A 107 -7.49 -11.07 -6.57
CA THR A 107 -6.88 -10.20 -7.57
C THR A 107 -6.66 -8.80 -7.01
N LYS A 108 -7.62 -8.26 -6.26
CA LYS A 108 -7.49 -6.94 -5.62
C LYS A 108 -6.37 -6.90 -4.59
N ALA A 109 -6.26 -7.91 -3.73
CA ALA A 109 -5.20 -7.99 -2.73
C ALA A 109 -3.82 -8.11 -3.38
N ALA A 110 -3.66 -8.99 -4.37
CA ALA A 110 -2.42 -9.13 -5.14
C ALA A 110 -2.03 -7.80 -5.82
N THR A 111 -2.98 -7.14 -6.49
CA THR A 111 -2.76 -5.85 -7.14
C THR A 111 -2.33 -4.78 -6.14
N ALA A 112 -3.01 -4.70 -4.99
CA ALA A 112 -2.70 -3.73 -3.94
C ALA A 112 -1.29 -3.96 -3.37
N ASN A 113 -0.90 -5.23 -3.18
CA ASN A 113 0.43 -5.59 -2.70
C ASN A 113 1.52 -5.15 -3.70
N THR A 114 1.43 -5.62 -4.95
CA THR A 114 2.41 -5.27 -5.99
C THR A 114 2.51 -3.77 -6.21
N ARG A 115 1.38 -3.05 -6.20
CA ARG A 115 1.40 -1.59 -6.34
C ARG A 115 2.12 -0.92 -5.18
N ALA A 116 1.87 -1.34 -3.94
CA ALA A 116 2.54 -0.78 -2.78
C ALA A 116 4.06 -0.97 -2.85
N GLU A 117 4.49 -2.19 -3.22
CA GLU A 117 5.90 -2.52 -3.39
C GLU A 117 6.57 -1.65 -4.46
N LEU A 118 5.99 -1.58 -5.66
CA LEU A 118 6.50 -0.76 -6.75
C LEU A 118 6.54 0.73 -6.40
N TRP A 119 5.51 1.23 -5.71
CA TRP A 119 5.46 2.63 -5.29
C TRP A 119 6.55 2.94 -4.27
N MET A 120 6.74 2.08 -3.25
CA MET A 120 7.79 2.25 -2.24
C MET A 120 9.18 2.20 -2.87
N ASP A 121 9.42 1.23 -3.76
CA ASP A 121 10.71 1.10 -4.47
C ASP A 121 10.99 2.33 -5.33
N ASN A 122 10.04 2.75 -6.17
CA ASN A 122 10.22 3.89 -7.07
C ASN A 122 10.55 5.17 -6.31
N TRP A 123 9.74 5.55 -5.31
CA TRP A 123 9.95 6.83 -4.63
C TRP A 123 11.13 6.83 -3.66
N THR A 124 11.51 5.67 -3.11
CA THR A 124 12.78 5.55 -2.39
C THR A 124 13.96 5.74 -3.34
N THR A 125 13.89 5.20 -4.56
CA THR A 125 14.94 5.38 -5.58
C THR A 125 15.06 6.86 -5.97
N GLN A 126 13.94 7.55 -6.17
CA GLN A 126 13.96 8.97 -6.49
C GLN A 126 14.56 9.82 -5.36
N LEU A 127 14.27 9.49 -4.10
CA LEU A 127 14.90 10.13 -2.94
C LEU A 127 16.42 9.92 -2.93
N GLU A 128 16.89 8.69 -3.16
CA GLU A 128 18.32 8.38 -3.25
C GLU A 128 19.00 9.11 -4.41
N THR A 129 18.40 9.13 -5.60
CA THR A 129 18.94 9.84 -6.76
C THR A 129 19.08 11.34 -6.49
N THR A 130 18.11 11.92 -5.79
CA THR A 130 18.07 13.37 -5.53
C THR A 130 19.00 13.78 -4.39
N TYR A 131 19.03 13.01 -3.30
CA TYR A 131 19.67 13.42 -2.04
C TYR A 131 20.88 12.59 -1.64
N CYS A 132 21.16 11.47 -2.30
CA CYS A 132 22.28 10.57 -2.00
C CYS A 132 23.22 10.40 -3.21
N SER A 133 23.25 11.37 -4.13
CA SER A 133 24.24 11.37 -5.21
C SER A 133 25.66 11.55 -4.66
N ASN A 134 26.68 11.17 -5.44
CA ASN A 134 28.08 11.34 -5.04
C ASN A 134 28.40 12.79 -4.63
N TYR A 135 27.81 13.77 -5.31
CA TYR A 135 27.94 15.17 -4.96
C TYR A 135 27.36 15.49 -3.58
N GLN A 136 26.13 15.03 -3.30
CA GLN A 136 25.49 15.26 -1.99
C GLN A 136 26.23 14.55 -0.86
N LEU A 137 26.76 13.36 -1.10
CA LEU A 137 27.57 12.61 -0.15
C LEU A 137 28.86 13.37 0.20
N SER A 138 29.62 13.83 -0.80
CA SER A 138 30.83 14.63 -0.55
C SER A 138 30.50 15.94 0.17
N PHE A 139 29.46 16.65 -0.27
CA PHE A 139 29.03 17.88 0.39
C PHE A 139 28.66 17.68 1.87
N ALA A 140 27.94 16.59 2.18
CA ALA A 140 27.56 16.26 3.56
C ALA A 140 28.78 15.89 4.42
N GLN A 141 29.76 15.20 3.86
CA GLN A 141 31.02 14.84 4.53
C GLN A 141 31.88 16.08 4.84
N ASP A 142 32.01 16.99 3.87
CA ASP A 142 32.75 18.24 4.04
C ASP A 142 32.12 19.10 5.14
N ARG A 143 30.79 19.33 5.06
CA ARG A 143 30.00 20.03 6.10
C ARG A 143 30.17 19.40 7.48
N THR A 144 30.13 18.06 7.56
CA THR A 144 30.31 17.33 8.82
C THR A 144 31.72 17.54 9.38
N THR A 145 32.73 17.53 8.53
CA THR A 145 34.13 17.76 8.92
C THR A 145 34.32 19.18 9.46
N GLU A 146 33.78 20.19 8.77
CA GLU A 146 33.80 21.58 9.22
C GLU A 146 33.09 21.76 10.57
N LEU A 147 31.91 21.16 10.75
CA LEU A 147 31.17 21.20 12.03
C LEU A 147 31.97 20.58 13.18
N ARG A 148 32.64 19.45 12.95
CA ARG A 148 33.50 18.80 13.95
C ARG A 148 34.68 19.69 14.34
N GLN A 149 35.31 20.36 13.37
CA GLN A 149 36.40 21.29 13.64
C GLN A 149 35.92 22.51 14.44
N ALA A 150 34.74 23.05 14.11
CA ALA A 150 34.17 24.22 14.77
C ALA A 150 33.68 23.95 16.20
N THR A 151 33.18 22.74 16.47
CA THR A 151 32.56 22.39 17.76
C THR A 151 33.45 21.55 18.68
N GLY A 152 34.46 20.88 18.12
CA GLY A 152 35.30 19.91 18.84
C GLY A 152 34.61 18.58 19.16
N ASP A 153 33.34 18.38 18.77
CA ASP A 153 32.62 17.12 18.98
C ASP A 153 32.86 16.17 17.79
N PRO A 154 33.53 15.01 17.97
CA PRO A 154 33.78 14.07 16.88
C PRO A 154 32.52 13.32 16.40
N ASN A 155 31.45 13.32 17.19
CA ASN A 155 30.22 12.59 16.88
C ASN A 155 29.15 13.43 16.21
N ILE A 156 29.33 14.75 16.11
CA ILE A 156 28.38 15.61 15.41
C ILE A 156 28.33 15.26 13.92
N LEU A 157 27.13 15.36 13.35
CA LEU A 157 26.82 15.16 11.93
C LEU A 157 26.12 16.40 11.41
N SER A 158 26.35 16.74 10.13
CA SER A 158 25.56 17.75 9.45
C SER A 158 24.11 17.27 9.26
N ASP A 159 23.18 18.22 9.10
CA ASP A 159 21.78 17.90 8.77
C ASP A 159 21.68 17.12 7.46
N GLU A 160 22.55 17.43 6.49
CA GLU A 160 22.65 16.71 5.22
C GLU A 160 23.05 15.25 5.43
N GLN A 161 24.08 14.98 6.26
CA GLN A 161 24.51 13.62 6.57
C GLN A 161 23.40 12.85 7.32
N ILE A 162 22.74 13.49 8.28
CA ILE A 162 21.61 12.88 9.00
C ILE A 162 20.47 12.53 8.04
N PHE A 163 20.18 13.39 7.05
CA PHE A 163 19.12 13.12 6.09
C PHE A 163 19.48 12.00 5.11
N ILE A 164 20.72 11.95 4.63
CA ILE A 164 21.24 10.83 3.83
C ILE A 164 21.11 9.52 4.61
N ASP A 165 21.54 9.48 5.87
CA ASP A 165 21.45 8.29 6.71
C ASP A 165 19.99 7.83 6.89
N LYS A 166 19.04 8.76 6.98
CA LYS A 166 17.60 8.44 7.02
C LYS A 166 17.14 7.78 5.73
N ILE A 167 17.55 8.27 4.57
CA ILE A 167 17.21 7.68 3.27
C ILE A 167 17.83 6.28 3.13
N THR A 168 19.09 6.10 3.56
CA THR A 168 19.73 4.77 3.56
C THR A 168 18.97 3.77 4.43
N ARG A 169 18.54 4.18 5.63
CA ARG A 169 17.71 3.31 6.50
C ARG A 169 16.34 3.01 5.88
N LEU A 170 15.73 3.98 5.21
CA LEU A 170 14.47 3.80 4.48
C LEU A 170 14.62 2.72 3.40
N ARG A 171 15.71 2.77 2.61
CA ARG A 171 16.02 1.74 1.61
C ARG A 171 16.19 0.37 2.24
N GLN A 172 16.90 0.26 3.36
CA GLN A 172 17.06 -1.01 4.07
C GLN A 172 15.70 -1.57 4.51
N GLU A 173 14.81 -0.72 5.03
CA GLU A 173 13.46 -1.10 5.43
C GLU A 173 12.62 -1.57 4.23
N VAL A 174 12.77 -0.91 3.09
CA VAL A 174 12.13 -1.29 1.83
C VAL A 174 12.68 -2.64 1.32
N ASN A 175 13.99 -2.85 1.34
CA ASN A 175 14.60 -4.10 0.86
C ASN A 175 14.34 -5.30 1.77
N SER A 176 14.24 -5.09 3.08
CA SER A 176 13.98 -6.14 4.08
C SER A 176 12.49 -6.36 4.36
N ARG A 177 11.60 -5.72 3.59
CA ARG A 177 10.15 -5.84 3.79
C ARG A 177 9.69 -7.30 3.62
N PRO A 178 9.02 -7.88 4.61
CA PRO A 178 8.38 -9.18 4.40
C PRO A 178 7.11 -9.00 3.57
N ALA A 179 6.83 -9.96 2.69
CA ALA A 179 5.66 -9.92 1.83
C ALA A 179 4.34 -9.83 2.63
N TRP A 180 3.40 -9.05 2.12
CA TRP A 180 2.01 -9.10 2.56
C TRP A 180 1.31 -10.31 1.94
N VAL A 181 1.00 -11.29 2.80
CA VAL A 181 0.37 -12.54 2.38
C VAL A 181 -1.13 -12.47 2.62
N TRP A 182 -1.91 -12.53 1.54
CA TRP A 182 -3.36 -12.68 1.57
C TRP A 182 -3.71 -14.16 1.38
N ASN A 183 -3.96 -14.87 2.50
CA ASN A 183 -4.31 -16.29 2.49
C ASN A 183 -5.80 -16.49 2.80
N PRO A 184 -6.69 -16.44 1.80
CA PRO A 184 -8.05 -16.90 2.00
C PRO A 184 -8.04 -18.40 2.31
N PRO A 185 -8.87 -18.89 3.25
CA PRO A 185 -9.01 -20.31 3.46
C PRO A 185 -9.47 -20.99 2.16
N VAL A 186 -8.78 -22.05 1.78
CA VAL A 186 -9.17 -22.93 0.66
C VAL A 186 -10.25 -23.85 1.21
N PHE A 187 -11.48 -23.71 0.70
CA PHE A 187 -12.61 -24.58 1.02
C PHE A 187 -13.14 -25.15 -0.29
#